data_AF-S4PDT9-F1
#
_entry.id   AF-S4PDT9-F1
#
_cell.length_a   1.000
_cell.length_b   1.000
_cell.length_c   1.000
_cell.angle_alpha   90.00
_cell.angle_beta   90.00
_cell.angle_gamma   90.00
#
_symmetry.space_group_name_H-M   'P 1'
#
loop_
_entity.id
_entity.type
_entity.pdbx_description
1 polymer ?
#
loop_
_entity_poly.entity_id
_entity_poly.type
_entity_poly.pdbx_seq_one_letter_code
_entity_poly.pdbx_strand_id
1 'polypeptide(L)'
;MEFCDNLKQLLQAYFRDFSFERLERPWRAFTAGWPTDIMARNLGINSSFINGDHCYVLVRVSRFRETAKLKDLPTNIAVEDVVFEAIDETLIGDTVSIADFVRKYGSHYISSYITGNSLYQVFVFSRTAYSMIKERLKSKGVADITAKELEGYFSPWQAKHIGQIKVASGNKTVESWAMKRLRVHYYIFSYPSLLKLHGEPALLRNLDSLLGNEAL
;
A
#
# COMPACT_ATOMS: atom_id res chain seq x y z
N MET A 1 11.29 -0.08 3.24
CA MET A 1 10.65 0.54 4.42
C MET A 1 10.67 2.04 4.20
N GLU A 2 9.56 2.72 4.46
CA GLU A 2 9.38 4.14 4.10
C GLU A 2 9.02 4.97 5.32
N PHE A 3 9.86 5.98 5.62
CA PHE A 3 9.68 6.90 6.74
C PHE A 3 8.87 8.12 6.27
N CYS A 4 7.67 8.26 6.84
CA CYS A 4 6.69 9.26 6.44
C CYS A 4 6.44 10.23 7.60
N ASP A 5 6.81 11.49 7.43
CA ASP A 5 6.72 12.52 8.48
C ASP A 5 5.27 12.93 8.78
N ASN A 6 4.33 12.60 7.90
CA ASN A 6 2.90 12.88 8.02
C ASN A 6 2.06 11.95 7.11
N LEU A 7 0.73 12.05 7.23
CA LEU A 7 -0.22 11.21 6.49
C LEU A 7 -0.09 11.37 4.97
N LYS A 8 0.17 12.58 4.47
CA LYS A 8 0.33 12.83 3.04
C LYS A 8 1.52 12.03 2.47
N GLN A 9 2.65 12.03 3.17
CA GLN A 9 3.81 11.21 2.77
C GLN A 9 3.50 9.72 2.87
N LEU A 10 2.71 9.29 3.86
CA LEU A 10 2.27 7.89 3.97
C LEU A 10 1.43 7.47 2.76
N LEU A 11 0.44 8.28 2.37
CA LEU A 11 -0.38 8.01 1.18
C LEU A 11 0.45 8.00 -0.09
N GLN A 12 1.42 8.91 -0.22
CA GLN A 12 2.35 8.92 -1.34
C GLN A 12 3.23 7.66 -1.39
N ALA A 13 3.73 7.19 -0.24
CA ALA A 13 4.48 5.94 -0.16
C ALA A 13 3.58 4.73 -0.45
N TYR A 14 2.33 4.76 0.02
CA TYR A 14 1.35 3.71 -0.20
C TYR A 14 1.03 3.53 -1.69
N PHE A 15 0.75 4.62 -2.42
CA PHE A 15 0.41 4.59 -3.84
C PHE A 15 1.60 4.86 -4.76
N ARG A 16 2.84 4.63 -4.31
CA ARG A 16 4.05 4.95 -5.09
C ARG A 16 4.08 4.31 -6.47
N ASP A 17 3.59 3.07 -6.55
CA ASP A 17 3.63 2.27 -7.76
C ASP A 17 2.47 2.60 -8.72
N PHE A 18 1.59 3.54 -8.34
CA PHE A 18 0.50 4.04 -9.17
C PHE A 18 0.90 5.34 -9.88
N SER A 19 0.62 5.41 -11.17
CA SER A 19 0.82 6.61 -11.98
C SER A 19 -0.43 6.87 -12.81
N PHE A 20 -0.74 8.14 -13.01
CA PHE A 20 -1.82 8.58 -13.88
C PHE A 20 -1.28 9.69 -14.77
N GLU A 21 -1.63 9.64 -16.05
CA GLU A 21 -1.30 10.73 -16.95
C GLU A 21 -1.91 12.05 -16.43
N ARG A 22 -1.13 13.13 -16.48
CA ARG A 22 -1.58 14.49 -16.10
C ARG A 22 -1.97 14.67 -14.62
N LEU A 23 -1.59 13.74 -13.75
CA LEU A 23 -1.81 13.82 -12.31
C LEU A 23 -0.49 13.74 -11.54
N GLU A 24 -0.05 14.86 -10.96
CA GLU A 24 1.18 14.90 -10.16
C GLU A 24 1.10 14.12 -8.84
N ARG A 25 -0.12 13.88 -8.35
CA ARG A 25 -0.37 13.21 -7.06
C ARG A 25 -1.35 12.05 -7.23
N PRO A 26 -0.88 10.90 -7.77
CA PRO A 26 -1.70 9.71 -8.04
C PRO A 26 -2.61 9.29 -6.88
N TRP A 27 -2.08 9.30 -5.65
CA TRP A 27 -2.83 8.93 -4.45
C TRP A 27 -4.13 9.74 -4.24
N ARG A 28 -4.20 10.99 -4.72
CA ARG A 28 -5.41 11.82 -4.58
C ARG A 28 -6.58 11.28 -5.40
N ALA A 29 -6.32 10.65 -6.54
CA ALA A 29 -7.38 10.06 -7.36
C ALA A 29 -8.15 8.98 -6.59
N PHE A 30 -7.47 8.26 -5.70
CA PHE A 30 -8.08 7.25 -4.85
C PHE A 30 -8.64 7.84 -3.55
N THR A 31 -7.85 8.67 -2.85
CA THR A 31 -8.17 9.00 -1.45
C THR A 31 -8.89 10.32 -1.25
N ALA A 32 -9.05 11.17 -2.27
CA ALA A 32 -9.64 12.51 -2.09
C ALA A 32 -11.06 12.46 -1.51
N GLY A 33 -11.82 11.40 -1.79
CA GLY A 33 -13.17 11.19 -1.27
C GLY A 33 -13.25 10.20 -0.09
N TRP A 34 -12.14 9.67 0.41
CA TRP A 34 -12.19 8.64 1.46
C TRP A 34 -12.48 9.23 2.84
N PRO A 35 -13.52 8.73 3.53
CA PRO A 35 -13.68 8.96 4.96
C PRO A 35 -12.49 8.45 5.76
N THR A 36 -12.29 9.03 6.96
CA THR A 36 -11.14 8.70 7.82
C THR A 36 -11.12 7.23 8.25
N ASP A 37 -12.28 6.62 8.49
CA ASP A 37 -12.43 5.20 8.84
C ASP A 37 -12.04 4.27 7.68
N ILE A 38 -12.40 4.63 6.44
CA ILE A 38 -12.02 3.88 5.24
C ILE A 38 -10.51 3.92 5.06
N MET A 39 -9.90 5.09 5.25
CA MET A 39 -8.46 5.26 5.17
C MET A 39 -7.73 4.47 6.25
N ALA A 40 -8.21 4.54 7.49
CA ALA A 40 -7.69 3.77 8.63
C ALA A 40 -7.73 2.26 8.36
N ARG A 41 -8.88 1.77 7.89
CA ARG A 41 -9.10 0.36 7.55
C ARG A 41 -8.16 -0.11 6.44
N ASN A 42 -7.97 0.70 5.39
CA ASN A 42 -7.08 0.37 4.29
C ASN A 42 -5.61 0.39 4.73
N LEU A 43 -5.20 1.33 5.59
CA LEU A 43 -3.84 1.39 6.13
C LEU A 43 -3.59 0.38 7.27
N GLY A 44 -4.64 -0.29 7.76
CA GLY A 44 -4.57 -1.25 8.86
C GLY A 44 -4.34 -0.61 10.22
N ILE A 45 -4.65 0.67 10.41
CA ILE A 45 -4.46 1.40 11.69
C ILE A 45 -5.80 1.88 12.26
N ASN A 46 -5.83 2.25 13.54
CA ASN A 46 -7.04 2.87 14.12
C ASN A 46 -7.27 4.28 13.54
N SER A 47 -8.54 4.67 13.40
CA SER A 47 -8.95 5.99 12.86
C SER A 47 -8.44 7.17 13.68
N SER A 48 -8.21 6.98 14.98
CA SER A 48 -7.58 7.97 15.86
C SER A 48 -6.17 8.37 15.42
N PHE A 49 -5.50 7.54 14.61
CA PHE A 49 -4.16 7.80 14.10
C PHE A 49 -4.14 8.32 12.67
N ILE A 50 -5.30 8.61 12.06
CA ILE A 50 -5.37 9.29 10.75
C ILE A 50 -5.24 10.80 10.92
N ASN A 51 -5.89 11.35 11.96
CA ASN A 51 -5.87 12.76 12.27
C ASN A 51 -4.87 13.04 13.42
N GLY A 52 -4.16 14.17 13.34
CA GLY A 52 -3.23 14.61 14.39
C GLY A 52 -1.76 14.61 13.96
N ASP A 53 -0.88 14.97 14.89
CA ASP A 53 0.57 15.02 14.66
C ASP A 53 1.20 13.64 14.89
N HIS A 54 1.13 12.81 13.85
CA HIS A 54 1.68 11.46 13.82
C HIS A 54 2.69 11.31 12.69
N CYS A 55 3.75 10.55 12.99
CA CYS A 55 4.69 10.08 11.99
C CYS A 55 4.49 8.58 11.77
N TYR A 56 4.75 8.13 10.56
CA TYR A 56 4.43 6.78 10.13
C TYR A 56 5.65 6.10 9.52
N VAL A 57 5.70 4.79 9.65
CA VAL A 57 6.63 3.97 8.89
C VAL A 57 5.84 2.88 8.18
N LEU A 58 5.94 2.86 6.85
CA LEU A 58 5.34 1.83 6.00
C LEU A 58 6.39 0.76 5.71
N VAL A 59 6.12 -0.46 6.16
CA VAL A 59 6.88 -1.66 5.80
C VAL A 59 6.09 -2.41 4.75
N ARG A 60 6.73 -2.75 3.63
CA ARG A 60 6.13 -3.50 2.53
C ARG A 60 7.07 -4.60 2.08
N VAL A 61 6.51 -5.77 1.82
CA VAL A 61 7.18 -6.90 1.16
C VAL A 61 6.33 -7.26 -0.05
N SER A 62 6.90 -7.12 -1.24
CA SER A 62 6.21 -7.37 -2.51
C SER A 62 6.92 -8.48 -3.28
N ARG A 63 6.13 -9.33 -3.94
CA ARG A 63 6.60 -10.23 -4.98
C ARG A 63 5.90 -9.87 -6.28
N PHE A 64 6.63 -9.25 -7.19
CA PHE A 64 6.15 -8.98 -8.55
C PHE A 64 6.34 -10.23 -9.42
N ARG A 65 5.42 -10.46 -10.35
CA ARG A 65 5.37 -11.64 -11.21
C ARG A 65 5.55 -11.25 -12.67
N GLU A 66 4.59 -10.53 -13.22
CA GLU A 66 4.57 -10.15 -14.62
C GLU A 66 4.34 -8.65 -14.75
N THR A 67 4.90 -8.08 -15.81
CA THR A 67 4.64 -6.70 -16.20
C THR A 67 4.03 -6.72 -17.58
N ALA A 68 2.82 -6.21 -17.70
CA ALA A 68 2.17 -6.01 -18.97
C ALA A 68 2.15 -4.52 -19.29
N LYS A 69 2.47 -4.17 -20.53
CA LYS A 69 2.37 -2.82 -21.04
C LYS A 69 1.66 -2.89 -22.38
N LEU A 70 0.62 -2.09 -22.55
CA LEU A 70 0.05 -1.86 -23.86
C LEU A 70 1.14 -1.22 -24.72
N LYS A 71 1.45 -1.86 -25.85
CA LYS A 71 2.25 -1.25 -26.91
C LYS A 71 1.52 -0.01 -27.42
N ASP A 72 2.19 0.79 -28.26
CA ASP A 72 1.56 1.93 -28.93
C ASP A 72 0.18 1.52 -29.45
N LEU A 73 -0.85 2.20 -28.94
CA LEU A 73 -2.23 1.85 -29.19
C LEU A 73 -2.44 1.87 -30.71
N PRO A 74 -2.82 0.74 -31.35
CA PRO A 74 -3.13 0.76 -32.77
C PRO A 74 -4.28 1.74 -33.00
N THR A 75 -4.31 2.38 -34.17
CA THR A 75 -5.34 3.37 -34.52
C THR A 75 -6.76 2.82 -34.42
N ASN A 76 -6.90 1.48 -34.50
CA ASN A 76 -8.17 0.76 -34.48
C ASN A 76 -8.22 -0.23 -33.29
N ILE A 77 -8.21 0.29 -32.07
CA ILE A 77 -8.48 -0.54 -30.89
C ILE A 77 -9.93 -1.01 -30.90
N ALA A 78 -10.11 -2.32 -30.80
CA ALA A 78 -11.42 -2.89 -30.49
C ALA A 78 -11.80 -2.48 -29.07
N VAL A 79 -12.89 -1.73 -28.96
CA VAL A 79 -13.60 -1.47 -27.71
C VAL A 79 -14.80 -2.40 -27.65
N GLU A 80 -15.23 -2.76 -26.44
CA GLU A 80 -16.47 -3.51 -26.24
C GLU A 80 -17.67 -2.76 -26.85
N ASP A 81 -18.61 -3.48 -27.44
CA ASP A 81 -19.76 -2.90 -28.17
C ASP A 81 -20.53 -1.89 -27.31
N VAL A 82 -20.73 -2.21 -26.02
CA VAL A 82 -21.42 -1.34 -25.05
C VAL A 82 -20.69 -0.03 -24.73
N VAL A 83 -19.37 0.02 -24.97
CA VAL A 83 -18.57 1.25 -24.84
C VAL A 83 -18.67 2.03 -26.13
N PHE A 84 -18.63 1.35 -27.28
CA PHE A 84 -18.78 1.96 -28.59
C PHE A 84 -20.14 2.66 -28.75
N GLU A 85 -21.23 1.99 -28.39
CA GLU A 85 -22.58 2.55 -28.37
C GLU A 85 -22.64 3.79 -27.47
N ALA A 86 -22.07 3.72 -26.27
CA ALA A 86 -22.05 4.84 -25.35
C ALA A 86 -21.22 6.03 -25.86
N ILE A 87 -20.17 5.79 -26.65
CA ILE A 87 -19.40 6.87 -27.30
C ILE A 87 -20.28 7.57 -28.35
N ASP A 88 -21.02 6.81 -29.16
CA ASP A 88 -21.89 7.36 -30.22
C ASP A 88 -23.09 8.13 -29.64
N GLU A 89 -23.62 7.69 -28.50
CA GLU A 89 -24.67 8.38 -27.75
C GLU A 89 -24.17 9.64 -27.01
N THR A 90 -22.85 9.79 -26.82
CA THR A 90 -22.30 10.91 -26.07
C THR A 90 -22.24 12.18 -26.92
N LEU A 91 -23.05 13.19 -26.58
CA LEU A 91 -23.09 14.46 -27.30
C LEU A 91 -21.91 15.36 -26.89
N ILE A 92 -21.03 15.65 -27.86
CA ILE A 92 -19.90 16.56 -27.64
C ILE A 92 -20.43 17.96 -27.26
N GLY A 93 -19.99 18.47 -26.12
CA GLY A 93 -20.42 19.77 -25.58
C GLY A 93 -21.56 19.66 -24.55
N ASP A 94 -22.25 18.52 -24.46
CA ASP A 94 -23.15 18.24 -23.36
C ASP A 94 -22.37 17.72 -22.15
N THR A 95 -22.17 18.60 -21.17
CA THR A 95 -21.45 18.27 -19.94
C THR A 95 -22.10 17.15 -19.13
N VAL A 96 -23.42 16.96 -19.24
CA VAL A 96 -24.15 15.92 -18.48
C VAL A 96 -23.87 14.55 -19.08
N SER A 97 -24.05 14.42 -20.39
CA SER A 97 -23.74 13.20 -21.14
C SER A 97 -22.28 12.77 -20.97
N ILE A 98 -21.33 13.72 -21.06
CA ILE A 98 -19.89 13.44 -20.84
C ILE A 98 -19.63 13.00 -19.39
N ALA A 99 -20.24 13.65 -18.40
CA ALA A 99 -20.07 13.27 -17.00
C ALA A 99 -20.63 11.86 -16.72
N ASP A 100 -21.75 11.49 -17.33
CA ASP A 100 -22.33 10.16 -17.23
C ASP A 100 -21.45 9.09 -17.86
N PHE A 101 -20.88 9.37 -19.05
CA PHE A 101 -19.91 8.48 -19.67
C PHE A 101 -18.69 8.24 -18.76
N VAL A 102 -18.08 9.32 -18.25
CA VAL A 102 -16.92 9.23 -17.35
C VAL A 102 -17.26 8.50 -16.05
N ARG A 103 -18.46 8.69 -15.51
CA ARG A 103 -18.92 7.99 -14.30
C ARG A 103 -19.07 6.49 -14.54
N LYS A 104 -19.52 6.09 -15.74
CA LYS A 104 -19.81 4.69 -16.07
C LYS A 104 -18.56 3.92 -16.53
N TYR A 105 -17.72 4.53 -17.35
CA TYR A 105 -16.59 3.86 -18.00
C TYR A 105 -15.21 4.34 -17.51
N GLY A 106 -15.16 5.45 -16.77
CA GLY A 106 -13.93 6.04 -16.28
C GLY A 106 -13.34 7.08 -17.24
N SER A 107 -12.45 7.92 -16.70
CA SER A 107 -11.69 8.92 -17.46
C SER A 107 -10.30 8.46 -17.90
N HIS A 108 -9.88 7.27 -17.47
CA HIS A 108 -8.55 6.72 -17.68
C HIS A 108 -8.65 5.23 -18.04
N TYR A 109 -7.68 4.74 -18.80
CA TYR A 109 -7.48 3.32 -19.04
C TYR A 109 -6.14 2.87 -18.46
N ILE A 110 -5.99 1.58 -18.22
CA ILE A 110 -4.75 0.99 -17.73
C ILE A 110 -3.81 0.80 -18.92
N SER A 111 -2.74 1.60 -19.04
CA SER A 111 -1.73 1.47 -20.10
C SER A 111 -0.64 0.44 -19.76
N SER A 112 -0.46 0.14 -18.48
CA SER A 112 0.43 -0.90 -17.99
C SER A 112 0.02 -1.34 -16.59
N TYR A 113 0.26 -2.60 -16.27
CA TYR A 113 0.05 -3.15 -14.93
C TYR A 113 1.15 -4.13 -14.57
N ILE A 114 1.33 -4.30 -13.26
CA ILE A 114 2.23 -5.30 -12.68
C ILE A 114 1.35 -6.25 -11.88
N THR A 115 1.54 -7.54 -12.10
CA THR A 115 0.92 -8.58 -11.28
C THR A 115 1.88 -9.05 -10.19
N GLY A 116 1.33 -9.68 -9.17
CA GLY A 116 2.02 -10.15 -7.99
C GLY A 116 1.16 -9.98 -6.76
N ASN A 117 1.82 -9.94 -5.60
CA ASN A 117 1.13 -9.61 -4.37
C ASN A 117 2.08 -8.94 -3.37
N SER A 118 1.54 -8.24 -2.40
CA SER A 118 2.31 -7.57 -1.37
C SER A 118 1.64 -7.61 -0.02
N LEU A 119 2.45 -7.73 1.02
CA LEU A 119 2.06 -7.48 2.39
C LEU A 119 2.59 -6.12 2.80
N TYR A 120 1.81 -5.41 3.59
CA TYR A 120 2.26 -4.17 4.19
C TYR A 120 1.76 -4.03 5.62
N GLN A 121 2.47 -3.20 6.38
CA GLN A 121 2.13 -2.84 7.75
C GLN A 121 2.55 -1.40 8.01
N VAL A 122 1.69 -0.65 8.69
CA VAL A 122 1.95 0.73 9.08
C VAL A 122 2.23 0.78 10.59
N PHE A 123 3.33 1.42 10.96
CA PHE A 123 3.67 1.72 12.35
C PHE A 123 3.51 3.21 12.60
N VAL A 124 2.90 3.58 13.72
CA VAL A 124 2.63 4.98 14.10
C VAL A 124 3.51 5.36 15.27
N PHE A 125 4.15 6.52 15.20
CA PHE A 125 5.10 7.00 16.20
C PHE A 125 4.78 8.43 16.67
N SER A 126 5.32 8.77 17.84
CA SER A 126 5.53 10.18 18.20
C SER A 126 6.64 10.77 17.34
N ARG A 127 6.63 12.10 17.14
CA ARG A 127 7.70 12.82 16.44
C ARG A 127 9.08 12.53 17.04
N THR A 128 9.19 12.53 18.37
CA THR A 128 10.45 12.27 19.09
C THR A 128 10.99 10.86 18.83
N ALA A 129 10.17 9.82 19.01
CA ALA A 129 10.59 8.44 18.77
C ALA A 129 10.93 8.22 17.30
N TYR A 130 10.10 8.74 16.40
CA TYR A 130 10.31 8.67 14.96
C TYR A 130 11.63 9.30 14.53
N SER A 131 11.95 10.52 14.98
CA SER A 131 13.20 11.19 14.64
C SER A 131 14.42 10.41 15.13
N MET A 132 14.37 9.88 16.37
CA MET A 132 15.44 9.06 16.91
C MET A 132 15.68 7.80 16.06
N ILE A 133 14.60 7.07 15.72
CA ILE A 133 14.69 5.85 14.90
C ILE A 133 15.19 6.17 13.49
N LYS A 134 14.65 7.22 12.86
CA LYS A 134 15.03 7.67 11.51
C LYS A 134 16.51 8.03 11.43
N GLU A 135 17.02 8.77 12.40
CA GLU A 135 18.44 9.16 12.44
C GLU A 135 19.36 7.98 12.72
N ARG A 136 18.97 7.04 13.59
CA ARG A 136 19.73 5.78 13.81
C ARG A 136 19.81 4.92 12.56
N LEU A 137 18.71 4.80 11.82
CA LEU A 137 18.66 4.04 10.56
C LEU A 137 19.49 4.69 9.44
N LYS A 138 19.50 6.02 9.37
CA LYS A 138 20.36 6.76 8.43
C LYS A 138 21.85 6.62 8.76
N SER A 139 22.22 6.69 10.04
CA SER A 139 23.63 6.75 10.45
C SER A 139 24.32 5.39 10.41
N LYS A 140 23.63 4.30 10.80
CA LYS A 140 24.17 2.94 10.70
C LYS A 140 24.02 2.33 9.31
N GLY A 141 23.05 2.79 8.51
CA GLY A 141 22.62 2.07 7.31
C GLY A 141 21.76 0.84 7.66
N VAL A 142 20.81 0.50 6.79
CA VAL A 142 19.84 -0.58 7.05
C VAL A 142 20.51 -1.96 7.16
N ALA A 143 21.63 -2.16 6.46
CA ALA A 143 22.36 -3.43 6.45
C ALA A 143 23.04 -3.75 7.78
N ASP A 144 23.43 -2.74 8.56
CA ASP A 144 24.17 -2.91 9.81
C ASP A 144 23.26 -2.94 11.05
N ILE A 145 21.94 -2.97 10.84
CA ILE A 145 20.96 -3.02 11.93
C ILE A 145 20.48 -4.46 12.09
N THR A 146 20.71 -4.98 13.28
CA THR A 146 20.32 -6.35 13.61
C THR A 146 18.80 -6.49 13.64
N ALA A 147 18.30 -7.70 13.37
CA ALA A 147 16.87 -8.00 13.49
C ALA A 147 16.32 -7.64 14.88
N LYS A 148 17.11 -7.86 15.94
CA LYS A 148 16.75 -7.53 17.33
C LYS A 148 16.63 -6.03 17.57
N GLU A 149 17.51 -5.21 16.98
CA GLU A 149 17.41 -3.74 17.06
C GLU A 149 16.16 -3.24 16.33
N LEU A 150 15.87 -3.77 15.13
CA LEU A 150 14.65 -3.46 14.39
C LEU A 150 13.39 -3.85 15.18
N GLU A 151 13.34 -5.06 15.74
CA GLU A 151 12.23 -5.49 16.59
C GLU A 151 12.02 -4.54 17.78
N GLY A 152 13.11 -4.10 18.43
CA GLY A 152 13.07 -3.13 19.52
C GLY A 152 12.49 -1.78 19.10
N TYR A 153 12.97 -1.20 18.00
CA TYR A 153 12.50 0.09 17.49
C TYR A 153 11.03 0.07 17.07
N PHE A 154 10.55 -1.06 16.57
CA PHE A 154 9.18 -1.25 16.07
C PHE A 154 8.29 -2.02 17.06
N SER A 155 8.69 -2.07 18.32
CA SER A 155 7.92 -2.69 19.40
C SER A 155 6.86 -1.73 19.99
N PRO A 156 5.87 -2.25 20.75
CA PRO A 156 4.89 -1.43 21.46
C PRO A 156 5.48 -0.43 22.46
N TRP A 157 6.76 -0.57 22.83
CA TRP A 157 7.44 0.37 23.71
C TRP A 157 7.79 1.70 23.03
N GLN A 158 7.97 1.67 21.70
CA GLN A 158 8.36 2.84 20.90
C GLN A 158 7.21 3.32 20.00
N ALA A 159 6.47 2.39 19.42
CA ALA A 159 5.34 2.69 18.55
C ALA A 159 4.11 3.09 19.38
N LYS A 160 3.46 4.20 19.01
CA LYS A 160 2.13 4.57 19.55
C LYS A 160 1.07 3.57 19.12
N HIS A 161 1.22 3.03 17.91
CA HIS A 161 0.33 2.03 17.38
C HIS A 161 1.04 1.16 16.35
N ILE A 162 0.78 -0.14 16.42
CA ILE A 162 1.24 -1.12 15.45
C ILE A 162 0.02 -1.53 14.64
N GLY A 163 0.02 -1.19 13.36
CA GLY A 163 -1.05 -1.54 12.45
C GLY A 163 -1.14 -3.05 12.21
N GLN A 164 -2.29 -3.48 11.73
CA GLN A 164 -2.50 -4.83 11.23
C GLN A 164 -1.67 -5.07 9.97
N ILE A 165 -1.24 -6.31 9.78
CA ILE A 165 -0.62 -6.72 8.51
C ILE A 165 -1.74 -6.88 7.49
N LYS A 166 -1.62 -6.18 6.37
CA LYS A 166 -2.59 -6.17 5.27
C LYS A 166 -1.98 -6.82 4.03
N VAL A 167 -2.83 -7.38 3.19
CA VAL A 167 -2.48 -7.95 1.88
C VAL A 167 -3.10 -7.07 0.81
N ALA A 168 -2.31 -6.62 -0.16
CA ALA A 168 -2.78 -5.71 -1.21
C ALA A 168 -3.91 -6.31 -2.05
N SER A 169 -3.83 -7.60 -2.39
CA SER A 169 -4.91 -8.31 -3.11
C SER A 169 -6.17 -8.59 -2.27
N GLY A 170 -6.14 -8.33 -0.96
CA GLY A 170 -7.23 -8.70 -0.05
C GLY A 170 -7.34 -10.21 0.25
N ASN A 171 -6.38 -11.02 -0.20
CA ASN A 171 -6.36 -12.48 0.01
C ASN A 171 -6.34 -12.83 1.52
N LYS A 172 -7.50 -13.32 2.01
CA LYS A 172 -7.73 -13.62 3.43
C LYS A 172 -6.89 -14.79 3.95
N THR A 173 -6.52 -15.72 3.08
CA THR A 173 -5.66 -16.84 3.45
C THR A 173 -4.25 -16.35 3.78
N VAL A 174 -3.70 -15.49 2.94
CA VAL A 174 -2.38 -14.86 3.17
C VAL A 174 -2.43 -13.94 4.39
N GLU A 175 -3.48 -13.15 4.55
CA GLU A 175 -3.68 -12.27 5.71
C GLU A 175 -3.73 -13.08 7.02
N SER A 176 -4.49 -14.18 7.03
CA SER A 176 -4.60 -15.08 8.19
C SER A 176 -3.29 -15.81 8.50
N TRP A 177 -2.56 -16.23 7.47
CA TRP A 177 -1.23 -16.83 7.62
C TRP A 177 -0.27 -15.84 8.26
N ALA A 178 -0.25 -14.59 7.76
CA ALA A 178 0.63 -13.53 8.26
C ALA A 178 0.33 -13.22 9.74
N MET A 179 -0.95 -13.04 10.09
CA MET A 179 -1.37 -12.73 11.46
C MET A 179 -1.03 -13.83 12.47
N LYS A 180 -0.96 -15.09 12.03
CA LYS A 180 -0.60 -16.24 12.87
C LYS A 180 0.91 -16.46 12.98
N ARG A 181 1.62 -16.41 11.85
CA ARG A 181 3.05 -16.78 11.77
C ARG A 181 3.99 -15.62 12.07
N LEU A 182 3.58 -14.38 11.75
CA LEU A 182 4.41 -13.18 11.90
C LEU A 182 4.25 -12.50 13.27
N ARG A 183 3.97 -13.29 14.32
CA ARG A 183 3.87 -12.78 15.70
C ARG A 183 5.23 -12.75 16.37
N VAL A 184 5.56 -11.60 16.96
CA VAL A 184 6.69 -11.45 17.87
C VAL A 184 6.17 -11.66 19.29
N HIS A 185 6.84 -12.54 20.05
CA HIS A 185 6.44 -12.91 21.40
C HIS A 185 7.37 -12.25 22.41
N TYR A 186 6.80 -11.42 23.27
CA TYR A 186 7.41 -10.96 24.51
C TYR A 186 6.84 -11.77 25.68
N TYR A 187 7.45 -11.62 26.85
CA TYR A 187 7.12 -12.42 28.03
C TYR A 187 5.63 -12.39 28.41
N ILE A 188 4.97 -11.22 28.31
CA ILE A 188 3.56 -11.03 28.72
C ILE A 188 2.60 -10.65 27.57
N PHE A 189 3.09 -10.44 26.36
CA PHE A 189 2.25 -10.09 25.21
C PHE A 189 2.87 -10.52 23.89
N SER A 190 2.06 -10.56 22.83
CA SER A 190 2.56 -10.74 21.47
C SER A 190 1.86 -9.79 20.51
N TYR A 191 2.55 -9.40 19.45
CA TYR A 191 2.02 -8.51 18.43
C TYR A 191 2.45 -8.97 17.03
N PRO A 192 1.63 -8.69 15.99
CA PRO A 192 2.02 -8.97 14.62
C PRO A 192 3.09 -7.97 14.16
N SER A 193 4.14 -8.47 13.50
CA SER A 193 5.17 -7.62 12.91
C SER A 193 5.69 -8.24 11.62
N LEU A 194 5.51 -7.52 10.51
CA LEU A 194 6.05 -7.89 9.20
C LEU A 194 7.59 -7.93 9.21
N LEU A 195 8.23 -7.20 10.14
CA LEU A 195 9.68 -7.18 10.30
C LEU A 195 10.25 -8.51 10.80
N LYS A 196 9.43 -9.41 11.33
CA LYS A 196 9.87 -10.77 11.68
C LYS A 196 10.45 -11.51 10.46
N LEU A 197 9.99 -11.20 9.25
CA LEU A 197 10.54 -11.76 8.01
C LEU A 197 12.02 -11.42 7.77
N HIS A 198 12.50 -10.29 8.31
CA HIS A 198 13.89 -9.87 8.16
C HIS A 198 14.87 -10.82 8.89
N GLY A 199 14.45 -11.37 10.05
CA GLY A 199 15.28 -12.27 10.85
C GLY A 199 15.10 -13.76 10.52
N GLU A 200 14.06 -14.13 9.78
CA GLU A 200 13.66 -15.53 9.57
C GLU A 200 13.51 -15.88 8.07
N PRO A 201 14.61 -16.29 7.39
CA PRO A 201 14.58 -16.65 5.97
C PRO A 201 13.59 -17.77 5.63
N ALA A 202 13.33 -18.69 6.56
CA ALA A 202 12.35 -19.76 6.37
C ALA A 202 10.92 -19.22 6.25
N LEU A 203 10.55 -18.20 7.03
CA LEU A 203 9.24 -17.54 6.91
C LEU A 203 9.13 -16.80 5.58
N LEU A 204 10.22 -16.18 5.12
CA LEU A 204 10.24 -15.49 3.83
C LEU A 204 10.02 -16.47 2.66
N ARG A 205 10.66 -17.65 2.68
CA ARG A 205 10.44 -18.71 1.67
C ARG A 205 9.01 -19.23 1.69
N ASN A 206 8.43 -19.40 2.87
CA ASN A 206 7.03 -19.81 3.00
C ASN A 206 6.06 -18.73 2.51
N LEU A 207 6.37 -17.45 2.74
CA LEU A 207 5.59 -16.35 2.20
C LEU A 207 5.68 -16.31 0.68
N ASP A 208 6.88 -16.53 0.13
CA ASP A 208 7.13 -16.54 -1.31
C ASP A 208 6.17 -17.48 -2.04
N SER A 209 5.97 -18.71 -1.55
CA SER A 209 5.03 -19.66 -2.14
C SER A 209 3.56 -19.26 -2.03
N LEU A 210 3.20 -18.40 -1.08
CA LEU A 210 1.85 -17.89 -0.87
C LEU A 210 1.54 -16.63 -1.69
N LEU A 211 2.55 -15.86 -2.09
CA LEU A 211 2.39 -14.69 -2.94
C LEU A 211 2.22 -15.11 -4.40
N GLY A 212 0.97 -15.22 -4.83
CA GLY A 212 0.57 -15.65 -6.15
C GLY A 212 0.75 -14.59 -7.24
N ASN A 213 0.10 -14.83 -8.37
CA ASN A 213 0.03 -13.92 -9.50
C ASN A 213 -1.31 -13.16 -9.46
N GLU A 214 -1.51 -12.35 -8.43
CA GLU A 214 -2.70 -11.49 -8.29
C GLU A 214 -2.47 -10.16 -9.02
N ALA A 215 -3.52 -9.36 -9.30
CA ALA A 215 -3.30 -8.01 -9.80
C ALA A 215 -2.99 -7.07 -8.60
N LEU A 216 -1.92 -6.27 -8.71
CA LEU A 216 -1.49 -5.30 -7.69
C LEU A 216 -1.93 -3.87 -8.02
#